data_AF-A0A7J6VTN2-F1
#
_entry.id   AF-A0A7J6VTN2-F1
#
_cell.length_a   1.000
_cell.length_b   1.000
_cell.length_c   1.000
_cell.angle_alpha   90.00
_cell.angle_beta   90.00
_cell.angle_gamma   90.00
#
_symmetry.space_group_name_H-M   'P 1'
#
loop_
_entity.id
_entity.type
_entity.pdbx_description
1 polymer ?
#
loop_
_entity_poly.entity_id
_entity_poly.type
_entity_poly.pdbx_seq_one_letter_code
_entity_poly.pdbx_strand_id
1 'polypeptide(L)'
;MGIGLKLVLQMEEWFRENGAEYSYMATDKDNEASVKLFTDRCGYSKFRTPSILVQPVYAHRVKISNRVHIFKLTPSQAELLYRKRFSTTEFFPRDIDSVLNNKLNLGTFVAVRVDSEEEFKGIHSFLTDPPNSWAVLSVWNCKDVFSLEVRGASRVRRGIAKTTRLMDRAFPWLGIPSIPEVFKPFGLHFLYGLGGCGTHSVKLIKMLCGFAHNLAKDYGCSVVATEVANEEPLKLGIPHWKKLSCAEDLWCIKRFGEDYSDGSVGDWTKSPPGLSIFVDPREF
;
A
#
# COMPACT_ATOMS: atom_id res chain seq x y z
N MET A 1 -18.85 21.03 -24.58
CA MET A 1 -17.89 20.45 -23.60
C MET A 1 -18.65 19.69 -22.53
N GLY A 2 -18.24 18.47 -22.21
CA GLY A 2 -18.93 17.55 -21.28
C GLY A 2 -18.42 16.11 -21.37
N ILE A 3 -17.22 15.92 -21.92
CA ILE A 3 -16.66 14.60 -22.23
C ILE A 3 -16.39 13.83 -20.94
N GLY A 4 -15.79 14.46 -19.92
CA GLY A 4 -15.55 13.83 -18.62
C GLY A 4 -16.81 13.28 -17.97
N LEU A 5 -17.88 14.09 -17.92
CA LEU A 5 -19.18 13.64 -17.39
C LEU A 5 -19.74 12.45 -18.19
N LYS A 6 -19.71 12.51 -19.52
CA LYS A 6 -20.17 11.39 -20.37
C LYS A 6 -19.36 10.11 -20.12
N LEU A 7 -18.04 10.22 -19.98
CA LEU A 7 -17.17 9.08 -19.67
C LEU A 7 -17.50 8.46 -18.32
N VAL A 8 -17.68 9.28 -17.28
CA VAL A 8 -18.08 8.79 -15.95
C VAL A 8 -19.42 8.08 -16.03
N LEU A 9 -20.44 8.68 -16.66
CA LEU A 9 -21.77 8.06 -16.79
C LEU A 9 -21.75 6.73 -17.55
N GLN A 10 -20.95 6.62 -18.61
CA GLN A 10 -20.78 5.37 -19.35
C GLN A 10 -20.08 4.30 -18.51
N MET A 11 -19.06 4.67 -17.73
CA MET A 11 -18.38 3.75 -16.82
C MET A 11 -19.30 3.27 -15.71
N GLU A 12 -20.11 4.16 -15.14
CA GLU A 12 -21.12 3.80 -14.13
C GLU A 12 -22.14 2.81 -14.68
N GLU A 13 -22.57 2.99 -15.92
CA GLU A 13 -23.51 2.05 -16.55
C GLU A 13 -22.89 0.67 -16.69
N TRP A 14 -21.65 0.61 -17.18
CA TRP A 14 -20.90 -0.64 -17.25
C TRP A 14 -20.72 -1.28 -15.85
N PHE A 15 -20.44 -0.49 -14.81
CA PHE A 15 -20.36 -1.00 -13.43
C PHE A 15 -21.69 -1.63 -12.98
N ARG A 16 -22.83 -0.97 -13.24
CA ARG A 16 -24.17 -1.52 -12.92
C ARG A 16 -24.45 -2.81 -13.67
N GLU A 17 -24.16 -2.85 -14.97
CA GLU A 17 -24.32 -4.04 -15.81
C GLU A 17 -23.49 -5.23 -15.31
N ASN A 18 -22.35 -4.97 -14.67
CA ASN A 18 -21.46 -6.00 -14.09
C ASN A 18 -21.75 -6.27 -12.60
N GLY A 19 -22.84 -5.72 -12.04
CA GLY A 19 -23.27 -5.98 -10.68
C GLY A 19 -22.41 -5.31 -9.60
N ALA A 20 -21.71 -4.23 -9.92
CA ALA A 20 -20.96 -3.47 -8.93
C ALA A 20 -21.91 -2.82 -7.91
N GLU A 21 -21.65 -3.03 -6.63
CA GLU A 21 -22.42 -2.43 -5.53
C GLU A 21 -22.01 -0.96 -5.28
N TYR A 22 -20.71 -0.67 -5.47
CA TYR A 22 -20.08 0.62 -5.23
C TYR A 22 -19.15 1.00 -6.39
N SER A 23 -18.98 2.30 -6.59
CA SER A 23 -17.87 2.88 -7.35
C SER A 23 -17.18 3.93 -6.50
N TYR A 24 -15.88 4.05 -6.64
CA TYR A 24 -15.08 5.07 -5.99
C TYR A 24 -14.09 5.66 -6.99
N MET A 25 -13.62 6.85 -6.65
CA MET A 25 -12.54 7.52 -7.36
C MET A 25 -11.58 8.11 -6.33
N ALA A 26 -10.31 8.20 -6.71
CA ALA A 26 -9.25 8.87 -5.95
C ALA A 26 -8.80 10.12 -6.72
N THR A 27 -8.61 11.23 -6.01
CA THR A 27 -8.10 12.48 -6.59
C THR A 27 -7.45 13.33 -5.52
N ASP A 28 -6.45 14.14 -5.92
CA ASP A 28 -5.88 15.14 -5.02
C ASP A 28 -7.00 16.05 -4.50
N LYS A 29 -7.05 16.27 -3.19
CA LYS A 29 -8.06 17.11 -2.54
C LYS A 29 -8.11 18.53 -3.11
N ASP A 30 -7.00 19.03 -3.66
CA ASP A 30 -6.88 20.37 -4.24
C ASP A 30 -7.36 20.40 -5.71
N ASN A 31 -7.68 19.25 -6.32
CA ASN A 31 -8.25 19.16 -7.66
C ASN A 31 -9.76 19.47 -7.67
N GLU A 32 -10.10 20.74 -7.42
CA GLU A 32 -11.49 21.19 -7.31
C GLU A 32 -12.38 20.79 -8.49
N ALA A 33 -11.83 20.77 -9.70
CA ALA A 33 -12.58 20.43 -10.91
C ALA A 33 -13.02 18.96 -10.91
N SER A 34 -12.12 18.05 -10.52
CA SER A 34 -12.46 16.63 -10.38
C SER A 34 -13.42 16.41 -9.22
N VAL A 35 -13.15 17.03 -8.07
CA VAL A 35 -14.02 16.92 -6.89
C VAL A 35 -15.46 17.34 -7.23
N LYS A 36 -15.66 18.54 -7.79
CA LYS A 36 -17.00 19.05 -8.15
C LYS A 36 -17.68 18.21 -9.24
N LEU A 37 -16.93 17.66 -10.20
CA LEU A 37 -17.50 16.74 -11.19
C LEU A 37 -18.14 15.54 -10.49
N PHE A 38 -17.41 14.88 -9.60
CA PHE A 38 -17.91 13.67 -8.96
C PHE A 38 -18.95 13.96 -7.88
N THR A 39 -18.74 14.96 -7.01
CA THR A 39 -19.67 15.26 -5.92
C THR A 39 -20.95 15.94 -6.38
N ASP A 40 -20.85 16.94 -7.24
CA ASP A 40 -21.98 17.80 -7.56
C ASP A 40 -22.75 17.29 -8.79
N ARG A 41 -22.06 16.59 -9.71
CA ARG A 41 -22.63 16.19 -11.01
C ARG A 41 -22.87 14.69 -11.13
N CYS A 42 -22.08 13.87 -10.46
CA CYS A 42 -22.21 12.41 -10.51
C CYS A 42 -22.79 11.80 -9.22
N GLY A 43 -22.99 12.58 -8.15
CA GLY A 43 -23.63 12.10 -6.92
C GLY A 43 -22.74 11.22 -6.04
N TYR A 44 -21.42 11.44 -6.06
CA TYR A 44 -20.49 10.80 -5.13
C TYR A 44 -20.44 11.58 -3.82
N SER A 45 -20.23 10.87 -2.73
CA SER A 45 -19.93 11.44 -1.42
C SER A 45 -18.43 11.38 -1.16
N LYS A 46 -17.87 12.42 -0.52
CA LYS A 46 -16.50 12.34 0.02
C LYS A 46 -16.45 11.22 1.06
N PHE A 47 -15.47 10.34 0.94
CA PHE A 47 -15.43 9.08 1.70
C PHE A 47 -14.24 9.02 2.64
N ARG A 48 -13.03 8.91 2.11
CA ARG A 48 -11.80 8.72 2.89
C ARG A 48 -10.70 9.66 2.39
N THR A 49 -9.70 9.87 3.23
CA THR A 49 -8.55 10.72 2.88
C THR A 49 -7.22 10.00 3.13
N PRO A 50 -6.93 8.90 2.40
CA PRO A 50 -5.72 8.13 2.65
C PRO A 50 -4.45 8.91 2.34
N SER A 51 -3.33 8.40 2.82
CA SER A 51 -2.00 8.93 2.55
C SER A 51 -1.22 7.95 1.68
N ILE A 52 -0.72 8.44 0.54
CA ILE A 52 0.20 7.70 -0.31
C ILE A 52 1.62 7.96 0.19
N LEU A 53 2.29 6.92 0.68
CA LEU A 53 3.62 6.98 1.29
C LEU A 53 4.64 6.33 0.36
N VAL A 54 5.65 7.11 -0.05
CA VAL A 54 6.67 6.64 -1.00
C VAL A 54 8.05 6.63 -0.35
N GLN A 55 8.64 5.45 -0.29
CA GLN A 55 10.01 5.20 0.13
C GLN A 55 10.93 5.06 -1.09
N PRO A 56 11.99 5.88 -1.23
CA PRO A 56 13.01 5.62 -2.23
C PRO A 56 13.80 4.34 -1.92
N VAL A 57 14.17 3.60 -2.96
CA VAL A 57 15.09 2.46 -2.87
C VAL A 57 16.52 2.97 -2.96
N TYR A 58 17.25 2.92 -1.85
CA TYR A 58 18.63 3.36 -1.73
C TYR A 58 19.61 2.37 -2.40
N ALA A 59 20.83 2.85 -2.66
CA ALA A 59 21.88 2.00 -3.22
C ALA A 59 22.39 0.97 -2.20
N HIS A 60 22.41 1.34 -0.90
CA HIS A 60 22.72 0.43 0.19
C HIS A 60 21.53 -0.46 0.57
N ARG A 61 21.79 -1.58 1.25
CA ARG A 61 20.74 -2.42 1.85
C ARG A 61 20.37 -1.91 3.23
N VAL A 62 19.08 -1.93 3.56
CA VAL A 62 18.59 -1.66 4.91
C VAL A 62 18.95 -2.85 5.81
N LYS A 63 19.57 -2.58 6.95
CA LYS A 63 19.91 -3.61 7.94
C LYS A 63 18.65 -4.07 8.66
N ILE A 64 18.44 -5.39 8.71
CA ILE A 64 17.38 -6.00 9.50
C ILE A 64 17.96 -6.47 10.84
N SER A 65 17.28 -6.17 11.95
CA SER A 65 17.70 -6.58 13.29
C SER A 65 17.64 -8.10 13.42
N ASN A 66 18.67 -8.71 14.01
CA ASN A 66 18.69 -10.15 14.29
C ASN A 66 17.64 -10.59 15.32
N ARG A 67 17.01 -9.65 16.04
CA ARG A 67 15.90 -9.91 16.99
C ARG A 67 14.53 -9.98 16.32
N VAL A 68 14.48 -9.89 14.99
CA VAL A 68 13.23 -9.96 14.23
C VAL A 68 13.34 -11.10 13.25
N HIS A 69 12.41 -12.04 13.37
CA HIS A 69 12.29 -13.14 12.43
C HIS A 69 11.24 -12.78 11.38
N ILE A 70 11.67 -12.75 10.11
CA ILE A 70 10.79 -12.48 8.96
C ILE A 70 10.66 -13.75 8.16
N PHE A 71 9.41 -14.18 7.92
CA PHE A 71 9.11 -15.37 7.13
C PHE A 71 7.99 -15.10 6.14
N LYS A 72 7.99 -15.85 5.03
CA LYS A 72 6.97 -15.78 3.98
C LYS A 72 5.87 -16.80 4.24
N LEU A 73 4.62 -16.38 4.11
CA LEU A 73 3.46 -17.26 4.14
C LEU A 73 3.18 -17.84 2.74
N THR A 74 2.61 -19.04 2.69
CA THR A 74 1.96 -19.52 1.46
C THR A 74 0.71 -18.68 1.16
N PRO A 75 0.21 -18.66 -0.10
CA PRO A 75 -1.03 -17.95 -0.42
C PRO A 75 -2.22 -18.35 0.46
N SER A 76 -2.39 -19.65 0.72
CA SER A 76 -3.46 -20.16 1.60
C SER A 76 -3.31 -19.73 3.06
N GLN A 77 -2.08 -19.68 3.59
CA GLN A 77 -1.82 -19.19 4.95
C GLN A 77 -2.07 -17.68 5.05
N ALA A 78 -1.66 -16.92 4.03
CA ALA A 78 -1.91 -15.48 3.95
C ALA A 78 -3.40 -15.18 3.86
N GLU A 79 -4.16 -15.95 3.08
CA GLU A 79 -5.62 -15.82 2.98
C GLU A 79 -6.28 -16.01 4.34
N LEU A 80 -5.93 -17.10 5.05
CA LEU A 80 -6.47 -17.37 6.38
C LEU A 80 -6.22 -16.20 7.34
N LEU A 81 -4.98 -15.69 7.36
CA LEU A 81 -4.60 -14.55 8.19
C LEU A 81 -5.38 -13.28 7.80
N TYR A 82 -5.48 -12.99 6.51
CA TYR A 82 -6.11 -11.78 6.00
C TYR A 82 -7.63 -11.79 6.22
N ARG A 83 -8.32 -12.92 5.98
CA ARG A 83 -9.75 -13.04 6.29
C ARG A 83 -10.01 -12.91 7.79
N LYS A 84 -9.15 -13.49 8.65
CA LYS A 84 -9.26 -13.33 10.12
C LYS A 84 -9.03 -11.88 10.56
N ARG A 85 -8.12 -11.14 9.91
CA ARG A 85 -7.71 -9.80 10.34
C ARG A 85 -8.54 -8.65 9.73
N PHE A 86 -8.93 -8.78 8.47
CA PHE A 86 -9.42 -7.69 7.64
C PHE A 86 -10.84 -7.89 7.10
N SER A 87 -11.54 -8.98 7.45
CA SER A 87 -12.91 -9.26 6.95
C SER A 87 -13.93 -8.16 7.22
N THR A 88 -13.70 -7.31 8.22
CA THR A 88 -14.54 -6.15 8.53
C THR A 88 -13.89 -4.81 8.15
N THR A 89 -12.75 -4.83 7.46
CA THR A 89 -12.06 -3.63 6.97
C THR A 89 -12.67 -3.21 5.64
N GLU A 90 -12.88 -1.91 5.46
CA GLU A 90 -13.40 -1.34 4.22
C GLU A 90 -12.50 -1.69 3.03
N PHE A 91 -13.12 -1.98 1.88
CA PHE A 91 -12.46 -2.43 0.65
C PHE A 91 -11.71 -3.76 0.74
N PHE A 92 -11.86 -4.55 1.81
CA PHE A 92 -11.28 -5.88 1.83
C PHE A 92 -11.91 -6.78 0.74
N PRO A 93 -11.13 -7.28 -0.23
CA PRO A 93 -11.67 -7.98 -1.38
C PRO A 93 -12.24 -9.35 -0.98
N ARG A 94 -13.46 -9.65 -1.45
CA ARG A 94 -14.11 -10.96 -1.21
C ARG A 94 -13.26 -12.10 -1.80
N ASP A 95 -12.57 -11.82 -2.91
CA ASP A 95 -11.68 -12.70 -3.67
C ASP A 95 -10.18 -12.50 -3.34
N ILE A 96 -9.85 -12.19 -2.08
CA ILE A 96 -8.45 -11.99 -1.65
C ILE A 96 -7.50 -13.12 -2.03
N ASP A 97 -7.99 -14.36 -2.16
CA ASP A 97 -7.26 -15.51 -2.66
C ASP A 97 -6.71 -15.29 -4.08
N SER A 98 -7.49 -14.65 -4.95
CA SER A 98 -7.08 -14.35 -6.32
C SER A 98 -5.97 -13.31 -6.36
N VAL A 99 -6.00 -12.33 -5.46
CA VAL A 99 -4.90 -11.37 -5.28
C VAL A 99 -3.64 -12.08 -4.79
N LEU A 100 -3.77 -12.94 -3.78
CA LEU A 100 -2.63 -13.63 -3.16
C LEU A 100 -1.98 -14.68 -4.07
N ASN A 101 -2.74 -15.31 -4.96
CA ASN A 101 -2.23 -16.27 -5.95
C ASN A 101 -1.75 -15.62 -7.27
N ASN A 102 -1.91 -14.30 -7.42
CA ASN A 102 -1.46 -13.62 -8.62
C ASN A 102 0.08 -13.64 -8.75
N LYS A 103 0.59 -13.82 -9.97
CA LYS A 103 2.03 -13.79 -10.27
C LYS A 103 2.73 -12.48 -9.86
N LEU A 104 1.99 -11.38 -9.79
CA LEU A 104 2.50 -10.06 -9.37
C LEU A 104 2.63 -9.95 -7.85
N ASN A 105 1.97 -10.82 -7.07
CA ASN A 105 2.20 -10.90 -5.63
C ASN A 105 3.52 -11.61 -5.36
N LEU A 106 4.54 -10.86 -4.95
CA LEU A 106 5.86 -11.39 -4.59
C LEU A 106 5.83 -12.17 -3.26
N GLY A 107 4.81 -11.93 -2.44
CA GLY A 107 4.52 -12.72 -1.25
C GLY A 107 3.97 -11.89 -0.11
N THR A 108 3.47 -12.61 0.90
CA THR A 108 3.04 -12.07 2.18
C THR A 108 4.08 -12.42 3.23
N PHE A 109 4.59 -11.41 3.93
CA PHE A 109 5.68 -11.54 4.87
C PHE A 109 5.22 -11.12 6.25
N VAL A 110 5.54 -11.96 7.24
CA VAL A 110 5.25 -11.71 8.65
C VAL A 110 6.56 -11.43 9.36
N ALA A 111 6.56 -10.42 10.23
CA ALA A 111 7.65 -10.16 11.17
C ALA A 111 7.16 -10.40 12.59
N VAL A 112 7.90 -11.24 13.32
CA VAL A 112 7.71 -11.44 14.76
C VAL A 112 8.96 -10.99 15.50
N ARG A 113 8.77 -10.45 16.70
CA ARG A 113 9.87 -10.22 17.61
C ARG A 113 10.25 -11.55 18.26
N VAL A 114 11.54 -11.82 18.36
CA VAL A 114 12.10 -12.99 19.01
C VAL A 114 13.01 -12.49 20.12
N ASP A 115 12.58 -12.60 21.37
CA ASP A 115 13.37 -12.24 22.54
C ASP A 115 14.23 -13.42 23.03
N SER A 116 13.87 -14.67 22.68
CA SER A 116 14.72 -15.87 22.81
C SER A 116 14.54 -16.84 21.63
N GLU A 117 15.58 -17.64 21.29
CA GLU A 117 15.54 -18.59 20.15
C GLU A 117 14.41 -19.64 20.24
N GLU A 118 13.90 -19.90 21.45
CA GLU A 118 12.82 -20.85 21.72
C GLU A 118 11.41 -20.28 21.51
N GLU A 119 11.28 -18.98 21.25
CA GLU A 119 9.99 -18.28 21.26
C GLU A 119 9.20 -18.46 19.95
N PHE A 120 9.88 -18.59 18.79
CA PHE A 120 9.21 -18.81 17.51
C PHE A 120 9.04 -20.30 17.19
N LYS A 121 7.85 -20.83 17.44
CA LYS A 121 7.49 -22.25 17.22
C LYS A 121 7.06 -22.57 15.78
N GLY A 122 7.38 -21.71 14.81
CA GLY A 122 7.06 -21.89 13.40
C GLY A 122 5.71 -21.31 12.96
N ILE A 123 5.47 -21.40 11.64
CA ILE A 123 4.31 -20.76 10.97
C ILE A 123 2.97 -21.30 11.47
N HIS A 124 2.87 -22.63 11.68
CA HIS A 124 1.65 -23.23 12.19
C HIS A 124 1.26 -22.66 13.57
N SER A 125 2.24 -22.57 14.47
CA SER A 125 2.01 -21.95 15.80
C SER A 125 1.57 -20.51 15.66
N PHE A 126 2.17 -19.73 14.76
CA PHE A 126 1.78 -18.33 14.54
C PHE A 126 0.32 -18.17 14.08
N LEU A 127 -0.17 -19.05 13.20
CA LEU A 127 -1.54 -18.93 12.69
C LEU A 127 -2.59 -19.33 13.74
N THR A 128 -2.25 -20.26 14.63
CA THR A 128 -3.13 -20.69 15.73
C THR A 128 -3.09 -19.72 16.91
N ASP A 129 -1.88 -19.39 17.40
CA ASP A 129 -1.63 -18.59 18.59
C ASP A 129 -0.41 -17.65 18.33
N PRO A 130 -0.63 -16.50 17.69
CA PRO A 130 0.46 -15.58 17.35
C PRO A 130 1.06 -14.95 18.62
N PRO A 131 2.36 -14.60 18.59
CA PRO A 131 3.00 -13.94 19.72
C PRO A 131 2.40 -12.56 20.01
N ASN A 132 2.67 -12.01 21.19
CA ASN A 132 2.13 -10.72 21.65
C ASN A 132 2.40 -9.54 20.71
N SER A 133 3.44 -9.61 19.88
CA SER A 133 3.72 -8.57 18.88
C SER A 133 4.15 -9.17 17.55
N TRP A 134 3.42 -8.81 16.51
CA TRP A 134 3.68 -9.22 15.13
C TRP A 134 3.22 -8.15 14.15
N ALA A 135 3.75 -8.20 12.94
CA ALA A 135 3.28 -7.39 11.81
C ALA A 135 3.26 -8.23 10.53
N VAL A 136 2.43 -7.84 9.57
CA VAL A 136 2.31 -8.45 8.25
C VAL A 136 2.20 -7.37 7.18
N LEU A 137 2.76 -7.66 6.00
CA LEU A 137 2.41 -6.97 4.76
C LEU A 137 2.64 -7.90 3.56
N SER A 138 2.02 -7.56 2.44
CA SER A 138 2.29 -8.18 1.14
C SER A 138 3.01 -7.20 0.21
N VAL A 139 3.72 -7.74 -0.77
CA VAL A 139 4.46 -6.97 -1.77
C VAL A 139 3.95 -7.30 -3.17
N TRP A 140 3.49 -6.29 -3.89
CA TRP A 140 3.02 -6.39 -5.28
C TRP A 140 4.02 -5.77 -6.25
N ASN A 141 4.25 -6.43 -7.38
CA ASN A 141 5.21 -6.03 -8.39
C ASN A 141 4.58 -5.19 -9.51
N CYS A 142 4.46 -3.89 -9.30
CA CYS A 142 3.97 -2.97 -10.34
C CYS A 142 4.95 -2.78 -11.51
N LYS A 143 6.26 -3.04 -11.30
CA LYS A 143 7.30 -2.86 -12.33
C LYS A 143 7.05 -3.68 -13.60
N ASP A 144 6.42 -4.84 -13.48
CA ASP A 144 6.12 -5.70 -14.63
C ASP A 144 4.84 -5.29 -15.37
N VAL A 145 4.11 -4.29 -14.85
CA VAL A 145 2.89 -3.73 -15.47
C VAL A 145 3.18 -2.38 -16.11
N PHE A 146 3.85 -1.47 -15.39
CA PHE A 146 4.16 -0.13 -15.87
C PHE A 146 5.49 0.40 -15.32
N SER A 147 5.95 1.50 -15.91
CA SER A 147 7.10 2.26 -15.42
C SER A 147 6.75 3.73 -15.27
N LEU A 148 7.41 4.40 -14.33
CA LEU A 148 7.25 5.82 -14.06
C LEU A 148 8.51 6.58 -14.48
N GLU A 149 8.37 7.88 -14.74
CA GLU A 149 9.51 8.76 -15.02
C GLU A 149 9.22 10.15 -14.45
N VAL A 150 10.07 10.64 -13.55
CA VAL A 150 9.98 12.01 -13.04
C VAL A 150 10.57 12.97 -14.07
N ARG A 151 9.70 13.70 -14.76
CA ARG A 151 10.06 14.74 -15.72
C ARG A 151 10.11 16.13 -15.06
N GLY A 152 10.70 17.10 -15.78
CA GLY A 152 10.76 18.50 -15.32
C GLY A 152 11.89 18.86 -14.36
N ALA A 153 12.72 17.91 -13.91
CA ALA A 153 13.87 18.21 -13.05
C ALA A 153 15.04 18.85 -13.84
N SER A 154 15.61 19.93 -13.31
CA SER A 154 16.77 20.63 -13.89
C SER A 154 18.04 19.78 -13.93
N ARG A 155 18.98 20.09 -14.84
CA ARG A 155 20.27 19.37 -14.97
C ARG A 155 21.07 19.36 -13.67
N VAL A 156 21.05 20.48 -12.92
CA VAL A 156 21.71 20.59 -11.61
C VAL A 156 21.11 19.61 -10.60
N ARG A 157 19.77 19.54 -10.50
CA ARG A 157 19.09 18.63 -9.58
C ARG A 157 19.36 17.16 -9.92
N ARG A 158 19.39 16.82 -11.22
CA ARG A 158 19.78 15.49 -11.70
C ARG A 158 21.23 15.16 -11.34
N GLY A 159 22.15 16.12 -11.46
CA GLY A 159 23.55 15.99 -11.06
C GLY A 159 23.70 15.71 -9.55
N ILE A 160 23.05 16.50 -8.70
CA ILE A 160 23.06 16.32 -7.24
C ILE A 160 22.52 14.93 -6.87
N ALA A 161 21.38 14.53 -7.44
CA ALA A 161 20.82 13.20 -7.20
C ALA A 161 21.80 12.09 -7.58
N LYS A 162 22.44 12.19 -8.75
CA LYS A 162 23.48 11.23 -9.18
C LYS A 162 24.65 11.17 -8.18
N THR A 163 25.10 12.31 -7.67
CA THR A 163 26.17 12.36 -6.66
C THR A 163 25.76 11.68 -5.36
N THR A 164 24.54 11.91 -4.86
CA THR A 164 24.05 11.23 -3.63
C THR A 164 24.07 9.72 -3.78
N ARG A 165 23.68 9.17 -4.94
CA ARG A 165 23.74 7.73 -5.22
C ARG A 165 25.16 7.18 -5.28
N LEU A 166 26.08 7.93 -5.89
CA LEU A 166 27.48 7.52 -5.97
C LEU A 166 28.11 7.46 -4.58
N MET A 167 27.85 8.46 -3.74
CA MET A 167 28.32 8.47 -2.35
C MET A 167 27.74 7.32 -1.54
N ASP A 168 26.43 7.06 -1.66
CA ASP A 168 25.77 5.95 -0.97
C ASP A 168 26.34 4.59 -1.39
N ARG A 169 26.63 4.41 -2.69
CA ARG A 169 27.28 3.20 -3.20
C ARG A 169 28.73 3.06 -2.72
N ALA A 170 29.46 4.16 -2.59
CA ALA A 170 30.86 4.15 -2.16
C ALA A 170 31.00 3.94 -0.64
N PHE A 171 30.04 4.44 0.15
CA PHE A 171 30.06 4.43 1.61
C PHE A 171 28.77 3.83 2.21
N PRO A 172 28.42 2.57 1.90
CA PRO A 172 27.12 1.99 2.27
C PRO A 172 26.90 1.85 3.78
N TRP A 173 27.97 1.85 4.59
CA TRP A 173 27.88 1.82 6.06
C TRP A 173 27.36 3.12 6.67
N LEU A 174 27.40 4.23 5.93
CA LEU A 174 26.87 5.52 6.37
C LEU A 174 25.34 5.61 6.25
N GLY A 175 24.70 4.68 5.51
CA GLY A 175 23.24 4.65 5.35
C GLY A 175 22.68 5.93 4.74
N ILE A 176 23.37 6.49 3.74
CA ILE A 176 23.01 7.78 3.14
C ILE A 176 21.65 7.63 2.44
N PRO A 177 20.63 8.44 2.79
CA PRO A 177 19.35 8.42 2.09
C PRO A 177 19.51 9.04 0.69
N SER A 178 19.88 8.22 -0.29
CA SER A 178 20.18 8.66 -1.66
C SER A 178 18.93 8.76 -2.53
N ILE A 179 18.95 9.67 -3.51
CA ILE A 179 17.85 9.82 -4.47
C ILE A 179 18.02 8.77 -5.57
N PRO A 180 17.12 7.78 -5.73
CA PRO A 180 17.26 6.74 -6.76
C PRO A 180 17.18 7.31 -8.19
N GLU A 181 17.40 6.46 -9.19
CA GLU A 181 17.28 6.87 -10.60
C GLU A 181 15.82 6.97 -11.04
N VAL A 182 15.18 8.07 -10.63
CA VAL A 182 13.78 8.39 -10.95
C VAL A 182 13.63 9.23 -12.22
N PHE A 183 14.72 9.71 -12.83
CA PHE A 183 14.70 10.56 -14.03
C PHE A 183 14.79 9.77 -15.34
N LYS A 184 14.78 8.43 -15.24
CA LYS A 184 14.61 7.48 -16.34
C LYS A 184 13.44 6.56 -15.97
N PRO A 185 12.84 5.83 -16.93
CA PRO A 185 11.82 4.83 -16.61
C PRO A 185 12.24 3.91 -15.46
N PHE A 186 11.44 3.88 -14.40
CA PHE A 186 11.69 3.10 -13.20
C PHE A 186 10.45 2.33 -12.76
N GLY A 187 10.67 1.18 -12.13
CA GLY A 187 9.62 0.37 -11.51
C GLY A 187 9.43 0.66 -10.03
N LEU A 188 8.29 0.23 -9.50
CA LEU A 188 7.98 0.28 -8.08
C LEU A 188 7.40 -1.05 -7.58
N HIS A 189 7.56 -1.31 -6.29
CA HIS A 189 6.76 -2.30 -5.58
C HIS A 189 5.72 -1.58 -4.72
N PHE A 190 4.50 -2.10 -4.71
CA PHE A 190 3.42 -1.60 -3.86
C PHE A 190 3.24 -2.52 -2.64
N LEU A 191 3.14 -1.95 -1.45
CA LEU A 191 2.87 -2.69 -0.21
C LEU A 191 1.39 -2.59 0.12
N TYR A 192 0.76 -3.74 0.38
CA TYR A 192 -0.66 -3.85 0.69
C TYR A 192 -0.90 -4.84 1.83
N GLY A 193 -2.12 -4.86 2.37
CA GLY A 193 -2.47 -5.75 3.49
C GLY A 193 -1.66 -5.50 4.76
N LEU A 194 -1.29 -4.24 5.02
CA LEU A 194 -0.53 -3.87 6.22
C LEU A 194 -1.36 -4.16 7.46
N GLY A 195 -0.80 -4.93 8.38
CA GLY A 195 -1.46 -5.26 9.63
C GLY A 195 -0.46 -5.56 10.73
N GLY A 196 -0.94 -5.54 11.97
CA GLY A 196 -0.12 -5.89 13.12
C GLY A 196 -0.92 -5.90 14.40
N CYS A 197 -0.28 -6.42 15.44
CA CYS A 197 -0.78 -6.47 16.80
C CYS A 197 0.36 -6.23 17.79
N GLY A 198 0.02 -5.72 18.97
CA GLY A 198 0.96 -5.53 20.07
C GLY A 198 1.76 -4.24 20.04
N THR A 199 2.49 -4.00 21.14
CA THR A 199 3.24 -2.77 21.42
C THR A 199 4.44 -2.55 20.49
N HIS A 200 4.93 -3.62 19.83
CA HIS A 200 6.05 -3.53 18.89
C HIS A 200 5.65 -3.52 17.42
N SER A 201 4.35 -3.58 17.10
CA SER A 201 3.82 -3.63 15.72
C SER A 201 4.41 -2.55 14.81
N VAL A 202 4.46 -1.29 15.25
CA VAL A 202 5.06 -0.16 14.51
C VAL A 202 6.54 -0.41 14.16
N LYS A 203 7.32 -0.93 15.12
CA LYS A 203 8.73 -1.26 14.89
C LYS A 203 8.86 -2.43 13.92
N LEU A 204 7.99 -3.43 14.01
CA LEU A 204 7.99 -4.60 13.12
C LEU A 204 7.58 -4.22 11.70
N ILE A 205 6.61 -3.31 11.51
CA ILE A 205 6.28 -2.73 10.20
C ILE A 205 7.48 -2.03 9.61
N LYS A 206 8.22 -1.24 10.39
CA LYS A 206 9.45 -0.60 9.92
C LYS A 206 10.48 -1.63 9.42
N MET A 207 10.60 -2.77 10.10
CA MET A 207 11.48 -3.86 9.65
C MET A 207 10.98 -4.52 8.36
N LEU A 208 9.66 -4.74 8.23
CA LEU A 208 9.05 -5.27 7.00
C LEU A 208 9.21 -4.31 5.83
N CYS A 209 9.05 -3.00 6.02
CA CYS A 209 9.33 -2.00 4.98
C CYS A 209 10.81 -2.03 4.59
N GLY A 210 11.73 -2.20 5.54
CA GLY A 210 13.16 -2.39 5.25
C GLY A 210 13.44 -3.66 4.44
N PHE A 211 12.75 -4.76 4.75
CA PHE A 211 12.81 -6.00 3.98
C PHE A 211 12.27 -5.81 2.56
N ALA A 212 11.10 -5.18 2.43
CA ALA A 212 10.46 -4.91 1.14
C ALA A 212 11.29 -3.94 0.27
N HIS A 213 11.95 -2.96 0.90
CA HIS A 213 12.95 -2.11 0.24
C HIS A 213 14.09 -2.94 -0.35
N ASN A 214 14.67 -3.87 0.42
CA ASN A 214 15.75 -4.73 -0.06
C ASN A 214 15.26 -5.65 -1.19
N LEU A 215 14.04 -6.18 -1.09
CA LEU A 215 13.41 -6.95 -2.16
C LEU A 215 13.21 -6.11 -3.44
N ALA A 216 12.69 -4.88 -3.31
CA ALA A 216 12.54 -3.95 -4.42
C ALA A 216 13.87 -3.62 -5.08
N LYS A 217 14.94 -3.45 -4.29
CA LYS A 217 16.30 -3.26 -4.80
C LYS A 217 16.77 -4.45 -5.64
N ASP A 218 16.48 -5.67 -5.21
CA ASP A 218 16.86 -6.89 -5.92
C ASP A 218 16.10 -7.06 -7.24
N TYR A 219 14.89 -6.51 -7.34
CA TYR A 219 14.08 -6.46 -8.55
C TYR A 219 14.36 -5.23 -9.44
N GLY A 220 15.30 -4.35 -9.03
CA GLY A 220 15.65 -3.14 -9.78
C GLY A 220 14.61 -2.02 -9.72
N CYS A 221 13.72 -2.05 -8.72
CA CYS A 221 12.77 -0.98 -8.47
C CYS A 221 13.47 0.23 -7.83
N SER A 222 12.98 1.43 -8.15
CA SER A 222 13.53 2.67 -7.58
C SER A 222 12.74 3.19 -6.39
N VAL A 223 11.49 2.77 -6.22
CA VAL A 223 10.67 3.17 -5.08
C VAL A 223 9.82 1.99 -4.58
N VAL A 224 9.46 2.07 -3.30
CA VAL A 224 8.42 1.28 -2.67
C VAL A 224 7.32 2.23 -2.26
N ALA A 225 6.07 1.91 -2.57
CA ALA A 225 4.92 2.74 -2.25
C ALA A 225 3.90 1.95 -1.45
N THR A 226 3.08 2.64 -0.68
CA THR A 226 1.90 2.08 -0.02
C THR A 226 0.89 3.18 0.18
N GLU A 227 -0.37 2.81 0.28
CA GLU A 227 -1.46 3.73 0.59
C GLU A 227 -2.20 3.21 1.82
N VAL A 228 -2.39 4.09 2.80
CA VAL A 228 -2.97 3.76 4.10
C VAL A 228 -3.97 4.83 4.51
N ALA A 229 -4.94 4.47 5.34
CA ALA A 229 -5.83 5.45 5.96
C ALA A 229 -5.02 6.54 6.70
N ASN A 230 -5.55 7.76 6.77
CA ASN A 230 -4.81 8.87 7.38
C ASN A 230 -4.43 8.58 8.83
N GLU A 231 -5.33 7.94 9.57
CA GLU A 231 -5.24 7.60 11.00
C GLU A 231 -4.66 6.20 11.26
N GLU A 232 -4.15 5.50 10.24
CA GLU A 232 -3.56 4.16 10.40
C GLU A 232 -2.42 4.19 11.43
N PRO A 233 -2.54 3.50 12.59
CA PRO A 233 -1.49 3.53 13.62
C PRO A 233 -0.13 3.04 13.12
N LEU A 234 -0.13 2.08 12.19
CA LEU A 234 1.09 1.52 11.61
C LEU A 234 1.82 2.48 10.67
N LYS A 235 1.17 3.57 10.22
CA LYS A 235 1.76 4.64 9.41
C LYS A 235 3.04 5.21 10.03
N LEU A 236 3.12 5.26 11.35
CA LEU A 236 4.31 5.70 12.10
C LEU A 236 5.55 4.82 11.86
N GLY A 237 5.34 3.58 11.42
CA GLY A 237 6.39 2.61 11.13
C GLY A 237 6.86 2.64 9.68
N ILE A 238 6.14 3.33 8.78
CA ILE A 238 6.38 3.28 7.33
C ILE A 238 7.39 4.37 6.94
N PRO A 239 8.64 4.00 6.56
CA PRO A 239 9.62 4.98 6.11
C PRO A 239 9.18 5.57 4.77
N HIS A 240 9.20 6.90 4.63
CA HIS A 240 8.82 7.56 3.38
C HIS A 240 9.47 8.94 3.26
N TRP A 241 9.47 9.51 2.07
CA TRP A 241 9.89 10.88 1.82
C TRP A 241 8.69 11.76 1.55
N LYS A 242 8.48 12.78 2.40
CA LYS A 242 7.36 13.73 2.26
C LYS A 242 7.25 14.35 0.86
N LYS A 243 8.37 14.62 0.19
CA LYS A 243 8.40 15.22 -1.16
C LYS A 243 7.92 14.29 -2.28
N LEU A 244 7.84 12.99 -2.03
CA LEU A 244 7.36 11.98 -2.98
C LEU A 244 6.00 11.40 -2.56
N SER A 245 5.52 11.76 -1.37
CA SER A 245 4.32 11.21 -0.74
C SER A 245 3.17 12.21 -0.86
N CYS A 246 1.93 11.71 -0.91
CA CYS A 246 0.73 12.53 -0.78
C CYS A 246 0.19 12.38 0.63
N ALA A 247 0.08 13.49 1.37
CA ALA A 247 -0.36 13.45 2.76
C ALA A 247 -1.86 13.14 2.88
N GLU A 248 -2.66 13.68 1.96
CA GLU A 248 -4.12 13.57 1.96
C GLU A 248 -4.59 13.49 0.51
N ASP A 249 -4.76 12.27 0.02
CA ASP A 249 -5.56 12.02 -1.17
C ASP A 249 -7.05 12.12 -0.80
N LEU A 250 -7.96 12.29 -1.76
CA LEU A 250 -9.39 12.29 -1.50
C LEU A 250 -10.05 11.16 -2.28
N TRP A 251 -10.63 10.21 -1.54
CA TRP A 251 -11.47 9.18 -2.10
C TRP A 251 -12.93 9.60 -1.98
N CYS A 252 -13.65 9.55 -3.10
CA CYS A 252 -15.09 9.74 -3.16
C CYS A 252 -15.76 8.43 -3.55
N ILE A 253 -16.92 8.12 -2.96
CA ILE A 253 -17.65 6.87 -3.19
C ILE A 253 -19.11 7.15 -3.59
N LYS A 254 -19.66 6.26 -4.41
CA LYS A 254 -21.07 6.22 -4.79
C LYS A 254 -21.55 4.77 -4.71
N ARG A 255 -22.73 4.58 -4.14
CA ARG A 255 -23.44 3.28 -4.14
C ARG A 255 -24.38 3.23 -5.35
N PHE A 256 -24.52 2.06 -5.97
CA PHE A 256 -25.42 1.88 -7.12
C PHE A 256 -26.73 1.16 -6.82
N GLY A 257 -26.83 0.38 -5.74
CA GLY A 257 -28.05 -0.37 -5.36
C GLY A 257 -28.80 0.21 -4.15
N GLU A 258 -30.14 0.16 -4.19
CA GLU A 258 -31.03 0.56 -3.08
C GLU A 258 -31.36 -0.60 -2.13
N ASP A 259 -31.35 -1.85 -2.63
CA ASP A 259 -31.63 -3.06 -1.84
C ASP A 259 -30.37 -3.55 -1.09
N TYR A 260 -30.52 -3.76 0.22
CA TYR A 260 -29.45 -4.11 1.15
C TYR A 260 -28.77 -5.46 0.84
N SER A 261 -27.44 -5.48 0.84
CA SER A 261 -26.63 -6.72 0.77
C SER A 261 -25.20 -6.47 1.28
N ASP A 262 -25.08 -5.92 2.49
CA ASP A 262 -23.79 -5.49 3.04
C ASP A 262 -23.25 -6.47 4.11
N GLY A 263 -23.96 -7.58 4.34
CA GLY A 263 -23.62 -8.53 5.40
C GLY A 263 -23.33 -7.83 6.74
N SER A 264 -22.15 -8.07 7.31
CA SER A 264 -21.73 -7.57 8.63
C SER A 264 -21.21 -6.13 8.68
N VAL A 265 -21.01 -5.43 7.55
CA VAL A 265 -20.29 -4.13 7.53
C VAL A 265 -21.21 -2.92 7.23
N GLY A 266 -22.38 -3.15 6.62
CA GLY A 266 -23.34 -2.07 6.34
C GLY A 266 -22.91 -1.10 5.24
N ASP A 267 -23.70 -0.04 5.04
CA ASP A 267 -23.51 0.96 3.99
C ASP A 267 -22.25 1.79 4.23
N TRP A 268 -21.19 1.54 3.44
CA TRP A 268 -19.93 2.27 3.55
C TRP A 268 -20.12 3.78 3.36
N THR A 269 -21.07 4.23 2.54
CA THR A 269 -21.29 5.66 2.35
C THR A 269 -21.75 6.39 3.62
N LYS A 270 -22.20 5.62 4.63
CA LYS A 270 -22.70 6.10 5.92
C LYS A 270 -21.81 5.71 7.10
N SER A 271 -20.76 4.90 6.88
CA SER A 271 -19.87 4.47 7.96
C SER A 271 -18.94 5.60 8.39
N PRO A 272 -18.70 5.78 9.70
CA PRO A 272 -17.64 6.68 10.16
C PRO A 272 -16.28 6.14 9.67
N PRO A 273 -15.30 7.02 9.39
CA PRO A 273 -13.96 6.59 9.01
C PRO A 273 -13.36 5.64 10.05
N GLY A 274 -12.96 4.44 9.61
CA GLY A 274 -12.18 3.52 10.42
C GLY A 274 -10.71 3.94 10.52
N LEU A 275 -9.97 3.27 11.41
CA LEU A 275 -8.52 3.47 11.54
C LEU A 275 -7.74 2.93 10.34
N SER A 276 -8.32 2.00 9.59
CA SER A 276 -7.64 1.27 8.51
C SER A 276 -8.59 1.11 7.33
N ILE A 277 -8.02 1.08 6.13
CA ILE A 277 -8.67 0.67 4.88
C ILE A 277 -7.79 -0.40 4.22
N PHE A 278 -8.39 -1.28 3.43
CA PHE A 278 -7.62 -2.22 2.61
C PHE A 278 -7.49 -1.64 1.20
N VAL A 279 -6.27 -1.45 0.71
CA VAL A 279 -6.04 -1.00 -0.67
C VAL A 279 -5.72 -2.21 -1.54
N ASP A 280 -6.55 -2.46 -2.56
CA ASP A 280 -6.34 -3.59 -3.46
C ASP A 280 -5.14 -3.30 -4.39
N PRO A 281 -4.09 -4.14 -4.38
CA PRO A 281 -2.91 -3.87 -5.19
C PRO A 281 -3.18 -3.97 -6.71
N ARG A 282 -4.31 -4.54 -7.15
CA ARG A 282 -4.71 -4.60 -8.56
C ARG A 282 -5.09 -3.24 -9.13
N GLU A 283 -5.30 -2.24 -8.27
CA GLU A 283 -5.52 -0.85 -8.68
C GLU A 283 -4.24 -0.19 -9.22
N PHE A 284 -3.08 -0.85 -9.07
CA PHE A 284 -1.76 -0.38 -9.49
C PHE A 284 -1.15 -1.24 -10.61
#